data_AF-A0AAN8IRL1-F1
#
_entry.id   AF-A0AAN8IRL1-F1
#
_cell.length_a   1.000
_cell.length_b   1.000
_cell.length_c   1.000
_cell.angle_alpha   90.00
_cell.angle_beta   90.00
_cell.angle_gamma   90.00
#
_symmetry.space_group_name_H-M   'P 1'
#
loop_
_entity.id
_entity.type
_entity.pdbx_description
1 polymer ?
#
loop_
_entity_poly.entity_id
_entity_poly.type
_entity_poly.pdbx_seq_one_letter_code
_entity_poly.pdbx_strand_id
1 'polypeptide(L)' 'MQRCVLGGAGSALRTFRCSASVSARMFRYDAFADRHIGPSRLEKQQMLDFVGFATLDKLTNSNVPNQIKLEKEL' A
#
# COMPACT_ATOMS: atom_id res chain seq x y z
N MET A 1 17.06 52.59 -35.57
CA MET A 1 16.98 52.88 -34.12
C MET A 1 15.55 52.60 -33.67
N GLN A 2 15.38 51.95 -32.49
CA GLN A 2 14.13 51.41 -31.88
C GLN A 2 13.67 50.06 -32.50
N ARG A 3 14.01 48.87 -31.98
CA ARG A 3 13.76 48.20 -30.68
C ARG A 3 12.29 48.01 -30.32
N CYS A 4 11.84 46.75 -30.23
CA CYS A 4 11.11 46.11 -29.11
C CYS A 4 10.42 44.81 -29.54
N VAL A 5 11.03 43.64 -29.25
CA VAL A 5 10.72 42.60 -28.23
C VAL A 5 9.78 41.46 -28.66
N LEU A 6 10.40 40.27 -28.79
CA LEU A 6 9.79 38.97 -28.53
C LEU A 6 9.28 38.91 -27.09
N GLY A 7 8.19 38.17 -26.84
CA GLY A 7 7.88 37.72 -25.48
C GLY A 7 6.40 37.49 -25.20
N GLY A 8 5.75 36.57 -25.91
CA GLY A 8 4.49 35.99 -25.45
C GLY A 8 4.75 35.08 -24.25
N ALA A 9 4.77 35.65 -23.04
CA ALA A 9 4.84 34.88 -21.81
C ALA A 9 3.47 34.26 -21.52
N GLY A 10 3.28 33.01 -21.92
CA GLY A 10 2.18 32.18 -21.43
C GLY A 10 2.33 32.03 -19.92
N SER A 11 1.51 32.74 -19.16
CA SER A 11 1.46 32.66 -17.70
C SER A 11 0.92 31.28 -17.31
N ALA A 12 1.82 30.31 -17.13
CA ALA A 12 1.52 29.01 -16.58
C ALA A 12 1.20 29.18 -15.08
N LEU A 13 -0.08 29.36 -14.77
CA LEU A 13 -0.59 29.34 -13.40
C LEU A 13 -0.38 27.93 -12.83
N ARG A 14 0.74 27.75 -12.11
CA ARG A 14 0.98 26.57 -11.28
C ARG A 14 0.00 26.62 -10.11
N THR A 15 -1.10 25.91 -10.22
CA THR A 15 -1.99 25.62 -9.10
C THR A 15 -1.24 24.74 -8.10
N PHE A 16 -0.76 25.34 -7.01
CA PHE A 16 -0.27 24.59 -5.87
C PHE A 16 -1.45 23.83 -5.25
N ARG A 17 -1.46 22.50 -5.41
CA ARG A 17 -2.35 21.62 -4.65
C ARG A 17 -1.87 21.62 -3.20
N CYS A 18 -2.60 22.32 -2.32
CA CYS A 18 -2.49 22.08 -0.89
C CYS A 18 -3.14 20.72 -0.58
N SER A 19 -2.33 19.71 -0.25
CA SER A 19 -2.83 18.48 0.35
C SER A 19 -3.20 18.79 1.80
N ALA A 20 -4.50 18.87 2.10
CA ALA A 20 -4.97 19.00 3.46
C ALA A 20 -4.62 17.73 4.24
N SER A 21 -3.59 17.78 5.10
CA SER A 21 -3.29 16.72 6.05
C SER A 21 -4.26 16.81 7.23
N VAL A 22 -5.47 16.29 7.02
CA VAL A 22 -6.39 16.06 8.13
C VAL A 22 -5.82 14.94 8.98
N SER A 23 -5.24 15.28 10.14
CA SER A 23 -4.87 14.29 11.16
C SER A 23 -6.14 13.74 11.80
N ALA A 24 -6.77 12.78 11.13
CA ALA A 24 -7.89 12.05 11.68
C ALA A 24 -7.41 11.29 12.94
N ARG A 25 -8.08 11.51 14.08
CA ARG A 25 -7.94 10.60 15.23
C ARG A 25 -8.49 9.25 14.78
N MET A 26 -7.60 8.33 14.47
CA MET A 26 -7.97 7.01 13.97
C MET A 26 -8.49 6.15 15.12
N PHE A 27 -9.81 6.13 15.30
CA PHE A 27 -10.45 5.09 16.08
C PHE A 27 -10.25 3.76 15.35
N ARG A 28 -9.48 2.84 15.95
CA ARG A 28 -9.35 1.48 15.44
C ARG A 28 -10.59 0.71 15.84
N TYR A 29 -11.56 0.62 14.94
CA TYR A 29 -12.64 -0.34 15.07
C TYR A 29 -12.09 -1.76 14.98
N ASP A 30 -12.72 -2.68 15.70
CA ASP A 30 -12.40 -4.11 15.63
C ASP A 30 -12.62 -4.59 14.19
N ALA A 31 -11.57 -5.09 13.54
CA ALA A 31 -11.68 -5.53 12.16
C ALA A 31 -12.41 -6.88 12.12
N PHE A 32 -13.33 -7.05 11.17
CA PHE A 32 -14.02 -8.34 11.00
C PHE A 32 -13.02 -9.50 10.88
N ALA A 33 -11.88 -9.27 10.22
CA ALA A 33 -10.79 -10.23 10.08
C ALA A 33 -10.24 -10.72 11.42
N ASP A 34 -10.13 -9.85 12.43
CA ASP A 34 -9.58 -10.21 13.75
C ASP A 34 -10.53 -11.12 14.53
N ARG A 35 -11.83 -11.07 14.24
CA ARG A 35 -12.84 -11.98 14.80
C ARG A 35 -13.04 -13.26 13.99
N HIS A 36 -12.72 -13.22 12.70
CA HIS A 36 -12.96 -14.33 11.76
C HIS A 36 -11.74 -15.24 11.59
N ILE A 37 -10.54 -14.67 11.59
CA ILE A 37 -9.29 -15.41 11.50
C ILE A 37 -8.86 -15.78 12.91
N GLY A 38 -9.05 -17.05 13.28
CA GLY A 38 -8.77 -17.54 14.62
C GLY A 38 -7.33 -17.30 15.10
N PRO A 39 -6.30 -17.70 14.31
CA PRO A 39 -4.91 -17.57 14.76
C PRO A 39 -4.46 -16.12 14.91
N SER A 40 -4.08 -15.76 16.13
CA SER A 40 -3.38 -14.52 16.45
C SER A 40 -2.01 -14.45 15.77
N ARG A 41 -1.37 -13.29 15.84
CA ARG A 41 -0.01 -13.13 15.28
C ARG A 41 1.02 -14.08 15.92
N LEU A 42 0.91 -14.32 17.23
CA LEU A 42 1.81 -15.23 17.94
C LEU A 42 1.58 -16.67 17.51
N GLU A 43 0.32 -17.10 17.48
CA GLU A 43 -0.04 -18.46 17.07
C GLU A 43 0.35 -18.73 15.62
N LYS A 44 0.14 -17.76 14.71
CA LYS A 44 0.63 -17.86 13.33
C LYS A 44 2.13 -18.06 13.26
N GLN A 45 2.91 -17.38 14.10
CA GLN A 45 4.36 -17.57 14.12
C GLN A 45 4.73 -18.96 14.64
N GLN A 46 4.11 -19.42 15.73
CA GLN A 46 4.33 -20.77 16.26
C GLN A 46 3.99 -21.86 15.25
N MET A 47 2.89 -21.69 14.51
CA MET A 47 2.50 -22.60 13.43
C MET A 47 3.53 -22.58 12.28
N LEU A 48 3.97 -21.40 11.88
CA LEU A 48 4.99 -21.21 10.83
C LEU A 48 6.34 -21.86 11.22
N ASP A 49 6.77 -21.66 12.46
CA ASP A 49 7.99 -22.26 13.00
C ASP A 49 7.89 -23.79 13.01
N PHE A 50 6.73 -24.33 13.38
CA PHE A 50 6.45 -25.77 13.35
C PHE A 50 6.54 -26.37 11.94
N VAL A 51 6.04 -25.66 10.92
CA VAL A 51 6.11 -26.12 9.51
C VAL A 51 7.41 -25.72 8.81
N GLY A 52 8.34 -25.03 9.49
CA GLY A 52 9.64 -24.65 8.95
C GLY A 52 9.63 -23.46 7.98
N PHE A 53 8.64 -22.57 8.07
CA PHE A 53 8.55 -21.37 7.24
C PHE A 53 8.74 -20.10 8.06
N ALA A 54 9.49 -19.13 7.52
CA ALA A 54 9.71 -17.85 8.20
C ALA A 54 8.49 -16.90 8.09
N THR A 55 7.72 -16.99 7.00
CA THR A 55 6.59 -16.09 6.72
C THR A 55 5.48 -16.82 5.97
N LEU A 56 4.26 -16.28 6.06
CA LEU A 56 3.12 -16.73 5.25
C LEU A 56 3.41 -16.61 3.74
N ASP A 57 4.11 -15.56 3.31
CA ASP A 57 4.48 -15.40 1.89
C ASP A 57 5.39 -16.51 1.41
N LYS A 58 6.37 -16.94 2.23
CA LYS A 58 7.25 -18.06 1.88
C LYS A 58 6.46 -19.35 1.78
N LEU A 59 5.55 -19.59 2.71
CA LEU A 59 4.64 -20.74 2.68
C LEU A 59 3.73 -20.73 1.44
N THR A 60 3.08 -19.60 1.12
CA THR A 60 2.24 -19.49 -0.07
C THR A 60 3.05 -19.66 -1.35
N ASN A 61 4.25 -19.07 -1.40
CA ASN A 61 5.06 -19.11 -2.61
C ASN A 61 5.68 -20.47 -2.92
N SER A 62 5.93 -21.31 -1.90
CA SER A 62 6.38 -22.68 -2.11
C SER A 62 5.27 -23.63 -2.52
N ASN A 63 4.01 -23.35 -2.16
CA ASN A 63 2.89 -24.28 -2.35
C ASN A 63 1.99 -23.93 -3.53
N VAL A 64 1.86 -22.66 -3.90
CA VAL A 64 1.05 -22.23 -5.03
C VAL A 64 1.95 -21.94 -6.24
N PRO A 65 1.73 -22.59 -7.40
CA PRO A 65 2.48 -22.29 -8.62
C PRO A 65 2.26 -20.87 -9.12
N ASN A 66 3.32 -20.20 -9.58
CA ASN A 66 3.24 -18.81 -10.05
C ASN A 66 2.28 -18.62 -11.24
N GLN A 67 2.08 -19.65 -12.06
CA GLN A 67 1.20 -19.61 -13.24
C GLN A 67 -0.28 -19.37 -12.91
N ILE A 68 -0.69 -19.63 -11.66
CA ILE A 68 -2.08 -19.50 -11.22
C ILE A 68 -2.28 -18.44 -10.13
N LYS A 69 -1.22 -17.70 -9.78
CA LYS A 69 -1.32 -16.59 -8.82
C LYS A 69 -1.89 -15.35 -9.50
N LEU A 70 -2.53 -14.50 -8.71
CA LEU A 70 -2.91 -13.17 -9.16
C LEU A 70 -1.66 -12.33 -9.38
N GLU A 71 -1.60 -11.61 -10.51
CA GLU A 71 -0.49 -10.69 -10.83
C GLU A 71 -0.55 -9.37 -10.05
N LYS A 72 -1.72 -9.05 -9.47
CA LYS A 72 -1.99 -7.85 -8.69
C LYS A 72 -2.97 -8.14 -7.56
N GLU A 73 -2.99 -7.26 -6.57
CA GLU A 73 -3.98 -7.31 -5.49
C GLU A 73 -5.41 -7.13 -6.03
N LEU A 74 -6.38 -7.70 -5.31
CA LEU A 74 -7.81 -7.61 -5.61
C LEU A 74 -8.35 -6.19 -5.40
#